data_AF-A0A7X0B1L2-F1
#
_entry.id   AF-A0A7X0B1L2-F1
#
_cell.length_a   1.000
_cell.length_b   1.000
_cell.length_c   1.000
_cell.angle_alpha   90.00
_cell.angle_beta   90.00
_cell.angle_gamma   90.00
#
_symmetry.space_group_name_H-M   'P 1'
#
loop_
_entity.id
_entity.type
_entity.pdbx_description
1 polymer ?
#
loop_
_entity_poly.entity_id
_entity_poly.type
_entity_poly.pdbx_seq_one_letter_code
_entity_poly.pdbx_strand_id
1 'polypeptide(L)'
;MPLESASYVTGLDAANPYPTDPTAQGDDHIRMLKAVLLATFPKLSGALNVSQDDLNGLPASITALNSSVSSVTSTVTTLGTTVAALSPQVATLGTTLATLGTTVAGLGTDVTTLKAARIPSGSILMWAGSSIPTGWVLCDGSNGTPDLRGRFILGGSTADIGKTGGASTATTGSAGQHSHSGGTGGTALTVDQIPSHSHGFHTGTGEQTLQSGFAANAQNGPAFQNLTTDAAGGGKAHTHTIPEDGAHTHTVSVLPPYYTLVYIMKT
;
A
#
# COMPACT_ATOMS: atom_id res chain seq x y z
N MET A 1 61.01 -109.12 -23.82
CA MET A 1 59.93 -108.15 -24.10
C MET A 1 60.50 -106.77 -23.81
N PRO A 2 60.30 -105.78 -24.69
CA PRO A 2 60.75 -104.41 -24.42
C PRO A 2 59.91 -103.82 -23.29
N LEU A 3 60.58 -103.22 -22.30
CA LEU A 3 59.94 -102.45 -21.24
C LEU A 3 59.13 -101.31 -21.87
N GLU A 4 57.92 -101.08 -21.38
CA GLU A 4 57.14 -99.91 -21.79
C GLU A 4 57.91 -98.61 -21.50
N SER A 5 57.78 -97.63 -22.38
CA SER A 5 58.33 -96.29 -22.19
C SER A 5 57.26 -95.23 -22.39
N ALA A 6 57.02 -94.41 -21.37
CA ALA A 6 56.14 -93.26 -21.44
C ALA A 6 56.77 -92.06 -20.72
N SER A 7 56.41 -90.84 -21.15
CA SER A 7 56.84 -89.60 -20.48
C SER A 7 55.77 -89.01 -19.58
N TYR A 8 54.49 -89.27 -19.88
CA TYR A 8 53.32 -88.79 -19.15
C TYR A 8 52.25 -89.87 -19.09
N VAL A 9 51.29 -89.76 -18.17
CA VAL A 9 50.20 -90.75 -17.99
C VAL A 9 49.39 -91.01 -19.27
N THR A 10 49.33 -90.04 -20.19
CA THR A 10 48.65 -90.17 -21.48
C THR A 10 49.36 -91.11 -22.45
N GLY A 11 50.62 -91.45 -22.19
CA GLY A 11 51.41 -92.39 -22.98
C GLY A 11 51.45 -93.81 -22.40
N LEU A 12 50.78 -94.06 -21.26
CA LEU A 12 50.70 -95.39 -20.68
C LEU A 12 49.70 -96.26 -21.47
N ASP A 13 50.08 -97.51 -21.74
CA ASP A 13 49.27 -98.51 -22.40
C ASP A 13 48.74 -99.53 -21.39
N ALA A 14 47.40 -99.60 -21.28
CA ALA A 14 46.71 -100.49 -20.36
C ALA A 14 46.92 -101.99 -20.66
N ALA A 15 47.42 -102.34 -21.84
CA ALA A 15 47.78 -103.72 -22.18
C ALA A 15 49.07 -104.22 -21.49
N ASN A 16 49.90 -103.31 -20.95
CA ASN A 16 51.15 -103.65 -20.28
C ASN A 16 50.99 -103.67 -18.74
N PRO A 17 51.72 -104.55 -18.03
CA PRO A 17 52.56 -105.64 -18.53
C PRO A 17 51.76 -106.82 -19.11
N TYR A 18 52.32 -107.52 -20.10
CA TYR A 18 51.70 -108.74 -20.63
C TYR A 18 51.84 -109.91 -19.63
N PRO A 19 50.89 -110.88 -19.61
CA PRO A 19 51.00 -112.07 -18.75
C PRO A 19 52.26 -112.91 -19.00
N THR A 20 52.89 -112.76 -20.17
CA THR A 20 54.13 -113.43 -20.56
C THR A 20 55.40 -112.65 -20.21
N ASP A 21 55.29 -111.45 -19.62
CA ASP A 21 56.45 -110.66 -19.23
C ASP A 21 57.22 -111.33 -18.08
N PRO A 22 58.56 -111.39 -18.14
CA PRO A 22 59.38 -111.91 -17.05
C PRO A 22 59.12 -111.15 -15.75
N THR A 23 58.88 -111.89 -14.66
CA THR A 23 58.73 -111.30 -13.32
C THR A 23 59.93 -110.45 -12.90
N ALA A 24 61.12 -110.75 -13.45
CA ALA A 24 62.35 -110.00 -13.23
C ALA A 24 62.35 -108.57 -13.80
N GLN A 25 61.40 -108.20 -14.68
CA GLN A 25 61.24 -106.85 -15.24
C GLN A 25 60.25 -105.97 -14.46
N GLY A 26 59.63 -106.53 -13.40
CA GLY A 26 58.58 -105.84 -12.66
C GLY A 26 59.07 -104.58 -11.93
N ASP A 27 60.31 -104.57 -11.44
CA ASP A 27 60.88 -103.40 -10.76
C ASP A 27 61.15 -102.24 -11.72
N ASP A 28 61.55 -102.54 -12.95
CA ASP A 28 61.73 -101.57 -14.03
C ASP A 28 60.40 -100.91 -14.42
N HIS A 29 59.32 -101.69 -14.57
CA HIS A 29 57.98 -101.15 -14.82
C HIS A 29 57.50 -100.24 -13.68
N ILE A 30 57.74 -100.62 -12.41
CA ILE A 30 57.40 -99.78 -11.25
C ILE A 30 58.20 -98.47 -11.25
N ARG A 31 59.50 -98.51 -11.60
CA ARG A 31 60.35 -97.32 -11.69
C ARG A 31 59.88 -96.38 -12.81
N MET A 32 59.49 -96.94 -13.96
CA MET A 32 58.90 -96.20 -15.08
C MET A 32 57.59 -95.52 -14.68
N LEU A 33 56.66 -96.25 -14.05
CA LEU A 33 55.39 -95.68 -13.58
C LEU A 33 55.58 -94.53 -12.58
N LYS A 34 56.52 -94.66 -11.64
CA LYS A 34 56.86 -93.56 -10.70
C LYS A 34 57.41 -92.34 -11.44
N ALA A 35 58.30 -92.54 -12.41
CA ALA A 35 58.86 -91.46 -13.22
C ALA A 35 57.76 -90.74 -14.03
N VAL A 36 56.84 -91.49 -14.64
CA VAL A 36 55.69 -90.96 -15.38
C VAL A 36 54.75 -90.15 -14.48
N LEU A 37 54.42 -90.65 -13.29
CA LEU A 37 53.55 -89.94 -12.35
C LEU A 37 54.17 -88.63 -11.85
N LEU A 38 55.46 -88.65 -11.49
CA LEU A 38 56.20 -87.44 -11.07
C LEU A 38 56.34 -86.43 -12.22
N ALA A 39 56.54 -86.90 -13.45
CA ALA A 39 56.63 -86.05 -14.63
C ALA A 39 55.27 -85.44 -15.03
N THR A 40 54.18 -86.18 -14.87
CA THR A 40 52.81 -85.72 -15.19
C THR A 40 52.30 -84.69 -14.19
N PHE A 41 52.61 -84.88 -12.90
CA PHE A 41 52.14 -84.01 -11.83
C PHE A 41 53.30 -83.34 -11.08
N PRO A 42 54.16 -82.56 -11.76
CA PRO A 42 55.41 -82.07 -11.18
C PRO A 42 55.21 -81.05 -10.04
N LYS A 43 53.97 -80.54 -9.87
CA LYS A 43 53.58 -79.60 -8.83
C LYS A 43 52.72 -80.21 -7.72
N LEU A 44 52.39 -81.51 -7.78
CA LEU A 44 51.67 -82.22 -6.72
C LEU A 44 52.69 -82.89 -5.77
N SER A 45 53.28 -82.10 -4.88
CA SER A 45 54.30 -82.57 -3.91
C SER A 45 53.71 -83.03 -2.56
N GLY A 46 52.38 -82.93 -2.39
CA GLY A 46 51.64 -83.39 -1.22
C GLY A 46 50.44 -84.27 -1.60
N ALA A 47 49.67 -84.72 -0.60
CA ALA A 47 48.48 -85.54 -0.84
C ALA A 47 47.41 -84.76 -1.64
N LEU A 48 46.84 -85.38 -2.67
CA LEU A 48 45.69 -84.85 -3.40
C LEU A 48 44.42 -85.09 -2.57
N ASN A 49 43.88 -84.01 -1.98
CA ASN A 49 42.77 -84.08 -1.02
C ASN A 49 41.41 -83.61 -1.57
N VAL A 50 41.37 -83.13 -2.82
CA VAL A 50 40.12 -82.78 -3.52
C VAL A 50 39.46 -84.04 -4.07
N SER A 51 38.12 -84.08 -4.09
CA SER A 51 37.41 -85.23 -4.64
C SER A 51 37.45 -85.23 -6.17
N GLN A 52 37.25 -86.40 -6.78
CA GLN A 52 37.07 -86.52 -8.23
C GLN A 52 35.88 -85.68 -8.72
N ASP A 53 34.81 -85.60 -7.93
CA ASP A 53 33.63 -84.81 -8.25
C ASP A 53 33.96 -83.30 -8.27
N ASP A 54 34.79 -82.83 -7.34
CA ASP A 54 35.25 -81.43 -7.32
C ASP A 54 36.08 -81.09 -8.57
N LEU A 55 37.01 -81.98 -8.95
CA LEU A 55 37.86 -81.80 -10.14
C LEU A 55 37.05 -81.82 -11.44
N ASN A 56 36.12 -82.77 -11.56
CA ASN A 56 35.29 -82.91 -12.76
C ASN A 56 34.18 -81.83 -12.83
N GLY A 57 33.79 -81.24 -11.70
CA GLY A 57 32.81 -80.15 -11.64
C GLY A 57 33.35 -78.78 -12.04
N LEU A 58 34.68 -78.57 -11.98
CA LEU A 58 35.30 -77.28 -12.22
C LEU A 58 34.95 -76.63 -13.59
N PRO A 59 34.92 -77.36 -14.73
CA PRO A 59 34.51 -76.78 -16.01
C PRO A 59 33.07 -76.24 -16.02
N ALA A 60 32.15 -76.92 -15.31
CA ALA A 60 30.77 -76.47 -15.18
C ALA A 60 30.69 -75.20 -14.31
N SER A 61 31.44 -75.14 -13.19
CA SER A 61 31.53 -73.95 -12.36
C SER A 61 32.13 -72.74 -13.11
N ILE A 62 33.17 -72.96 -13.92
CA ILE A 62 33.77 -71.90 -14.76
C ILE A 62 32.75 -71.40 -15.79
N THR A 63 32.01 -72.31 -16.42
CA THR A 63 30.96 -71.94 -17.38
C THR A 63 29.88 -71.09 -16.70
N ALA A 64 29.40 -71.51 -15.52
CA ALA A 64 28.41 -70.78 -14.75
C ALA A 64 28.90 -69.38 -14.33
N LEU A 65 30.18 -69.28 -13.92
CA LEU A 65 30.80 -68.00 -13.59
C LEU A 65 30.88 -67.09 -14.82
N ASN A 66 31.28 -67.61 -15.98
CA ASN A 66 31.34 -66.85 -17.23
C ASN A 66 29.96 -66.34 -17.68
N SER A 67 28.91 -67.14 -17.51
CA SER A 67 27.53 -66.70 -17.76
C SER A 67 27.12 -65.56 -16.82
N SER A 68 27.47 -65.67 -15.53
CA SER A 68 27.20 -64.62 -14.53
C SER A 68 27.93 -63.32 -14.86
N VAL A 69 29.22 -63.39 -15.23
CA VAL A 69 30.01 -62.24 -15.65
C VAL A 69 29.40 -61.59 -16.89
N SER A 70 29.00 -62.38 -17.88
CA SER A 70 28.37 -61.86 -19.10
C SER A 70 27.07 -61.11 -18.80
N SER A 71 26.25 -61.64 -17.90
CA SER A 71 25.02 -60.99 -17.45
C SER A 71 25.31 -59.65 -16.76
N VAL A 72 26.29 -59.61 -15.85
CA VAL A 72 26.72 -58.36 -15.20
C VAL A 72 27.23 -57.34 -16.21
N THR A 73 28.02 -57.76 -17.21
CA THR A 73 28.50 -56.89 -18.28
C THR A 73 27.34 -56.28 -19.07
N SER A 74 26.30 -57.05 -19.39
CA SER A 74 25.10 -56.52 -20.04
C SER A 74 24.40 -55.48 -19.17
N THR A 75 24.18 -55.77 -17.88
CA THR A 75 23.54 -54.82 -16.94
C THR A 75 24.33 -53.52 -16.81
N VAL A 76 25.66 -53.59 -16.67
CA VAL A 76 26.52 -52.39 -16.58
C VAL A 76 26.45 -51.58 -17.87
N THR A 77 26.39 -52.23 -19.02
CA THR A 77 26.25 -51.55 -20.31
C THR A 77 24.91 -50.81 -20.40
N THR A 78 23.80 -51.45 -20.01
CA THR A 78 22.47 -50.82 -19.99
C THR A 78 22.39 -49.67 -18.98
N LEU A 79 23.02 -49.80 -17.82
CA LEU A 79 23.09 -48.70 -16.85
C LEU A 79 23.89 -47.53 -17.42
N GLY A 80 25.01 -47.81 -18.10
CA GLY A 80 25.82 -46.79 -18.78
C GLY A 80 25.03 -46.01 -19.82
N THR A 81 24.24 -46.68 -20.66
CA THR A 81 23.39 -45.99 -21.66
C THR A 81 22.28 -45.18 -21.01
N THR A 82 21.69 -45.67 -19.91
CA THR A 82 20.68 -44.94 -19.13
C THR A 82 21.25 -43.67 -18.51
N VAL A 83 22.42 -43.75 -17.89
CA VAL A 83 23.12 -42.58 -17.30
C VAL A 83 23.47 -41.57 -18.38
N ALA A 84 23.96 -42.03 -19.54
CA ALA A 84 24.26 -41.16 -20.68
C ALA A 84 23.01 -40.43 -21.21
N ALA A 85 21.84 -41.07 -21.19
CA ALA A 85 20.58 -40.47 -21.60
C ALA A 85 20.01 -39.47 -20.57
N LEU A 86 20.23 -39.70 -19.28
CA LEU A 86 19.76 -38.82 -18.19
C LEU A 86 20.61 -37.56 -18.02
N SER A 87 21.92 -37.65 -18.26
CA SER A 87 22.87 -36.54 -18.16
C SER A 87 22.40 -35.24 -18.87
N PRO A 88 22.02 -35.25 -20.16
CA PRO A 88 21.54 -34.05 -20.83
C PRO A 88 20.20 -33.54 -20.27
N GLN A 89 19.32 -34.41 -19.78
CA GLN A 89 18.03 -34.00 -19.20
C GLN A 89 18.24 -33.21 -17.91
N VAL A 90 19.17 -33.65 -17.05
CA VAL A 90 19.56 -32.92 -15.83
C VAL A 90 20.17 -31.57 -16.17
N ALA A 91 21.00 -31.50 -17.22
CA ALA A 91 21.56 -30.23 -17.69
C ALA A 91 20.48 -29.26 -18.17
N THR A 92 19.51 -29.72 -18.97
CA THR A 92 18.36 -28.91 -19.43
C THR A 92 17.46 -28.46 -18.26
N LEU A 93 17.25 -29.32 -17.26
CA LEU A 93 16.51 -28.93 -16.07
C LEU A 93 17.25 -27.83 -15.29
N GLY A 94 18.58 -27.92 -15.21
CA GLY A 94 19.43 -26.88 -14.61
C GLY A 94 19.30 -25.53 -15.30
N THR A 95 19.32 -25.48 -16.63
CA THR A 95 19.16 -24.21 -17.38
C THR A 95 17.74 -23.63 -17.25
N THR A 96 16.72 -24.50 -17.20
CA THR A 96 15.33 -24.10 -16.98
C THR A 96 15.16 -23.47 -15.59
N LEU A 97 15.72 -24.10 -14.56
CA LEU A 97 15.68 -23.58 -13.19
C LEU A 97 16.40 -22.23 -13.06
N ALA A 98 17.55 -22.08 -13.72
CA ALA A 98 18.27 -20.80 -13.76
C ALA A 98 17.42 -19.69 -14.40
N THR A 99 16.74 -19.98 -15.51
CA THR A 99 15.86 -19.03 -16.22
C THR A 99 14.62 -18.69 -15.38
N LEU A 100 14.06 -19.66 -14.68
CA LEU A 100 12.96 -19.41 -13.74
C LEU A 100 13.43 -18.51 -12.58
N GLY A 101 14.64 -18.75 -12.07
CA GLY A 101 15.25 -17.92 -11.02
C GLY A 101 15.37 -16.45 -11.44
N THR A 102 15.87 -16.17 -12.65
CA THR A 102 15.96 -14.78 -13.15
C THR A 102 14.59 -14.15 -13.38
N THR A 103 13.61 -14.92 -13.88
CA THR A 103 12.23 -14.46 -14.05
C THR A 103 11.60 -14.08 -12.73
N VAL A 104 11.69 -14.93 -11.71
CA VAL A 104 11.16 -14.67 -10.36
C VAL A 104 11.82 -13.44 -9.74
N ALA A 105 13.13 -13.28 -9.90
CA ALA A 105 13.84 -12.08 -9.46
C ALA A 105 13.31 -10.80 -10.13
N GLY A 106 13.08 -10.86 -11.46
CA GLY A 106 12.48 -9.76 -12.23
C GLY A 106 11.06 -9.41 -11.77
N LEU A 107 10.22 -10.41 -11.53
CA LEU A 107 8.89 -10.20 -10.96
C LEU A 107 8.97 -9.54 -9.56
N GLY A 108 9.97 -9.89 -8.76
CA GLY A 108 10.22 -9.25 -7.47
C GLY A 108 10.54 -7.76 -7.60
N THR A 109 11.35 -7.38 -8.59
CA THR A 109 11.65 -5.97 -8.89
C THR A 109 10.44 -5.23 -9.44
N ASP A 110 9.64 -5.86 -10.29
CA ASP A 110 8.42 -5.27 -10.86
C ASP A 110 7.38 -5.01 -9.77
N VAL A 111 7.15 -5.97 -8.87
CA VAL A 111 6.24 -5.80 -7.73
C VAL A 111 6.69 -4.63 -6.84
N THR A 112 8.00 -4.50 -6.60
CA THR A 112 8.54 -3.39 -5.82
C THR A 112 8.31 -2.05 -6.52
N THR A 113 8.55 -1.99 -7.83
CA THR A 113 8.34 -0.80 -8.66
C THR A 113 6.87 -0.40 -8.71
N LEU A 114 5.96 -1.36 -8.91
CA LEU A 114 4.52 -1.11 -8.95
C LEU A 114 3.96 -0.65 -7.59
N LYS A 115 4.51 -1.14 -6.47
CA LYS A 115 4.16 -0.65 -5.13
C LYS A 115 4.55 0.83 -4.94
N ALA A 116 5.71 1.24 -5.46
CA ALA A 116 6.15 2.63 -5.41
C ALA A 116 5.39 3.53 -6.39
N ALA A 117 5.04 3.03 -7.57
CA ALA A 117 4.42 3.82 -8.64
C ALA A 117 2.94 4.19 -8.38
N ARG A 118 2.22 3.45 -7.52
CA ARG A 118 0.76 3.56 -7.44
C ARG A 118 0.27 4.83 -6.71
N ILE A 119 1.03 5.32 -5.74
CA ILE A 119 0.76 6.57 -5.01
C ILE A 119 2.11 7.18 -4.61
N PRO A 120 2.55 8.30 -5.20
CA PRO A 120 3.79 8.96 -4.81
C PRO A 120 3.76 9.46 -3.35
N SER A 121 4.91 9.46 -2.67
CA SER A 121 5.06 10.11 -1.37
C SER A 121 4.65 11.59 -1.45
N GLY A 122 3.97 12.08 -0.42
CA GLY A 122 3.36 13.42 -0.43
C GLY A 122 1.94 13.48 -0.99
N SER A 123 1.42 12.38 -1.58
CA SER A 123 0.00 12.30 -1.94
C SER A 123 -0.88 12.35 -0.71
N ILE A 124 -1.92 13.19 -0.73
CA ILE A 124 -2.87 13.37 0.38
C ILE A 124 -4.23 12.80 -0.03
N LEU A 125 -4.85 12.02 0.86
CA LEU A 125 -6.22 11.50 0.67
C LEU A 125 -7.09 11.72 1.90
N MET A 126 -8.41 11.71 1.69
CA MET A 126 -9.40 11.72 2.76
C MET A 126 -9.63 10.30 3.27
N TRP A 127 -9.54 10.10 4.58
CA TRP A 127 -9.59 8.81 5.25
C TRP A 127 -10.69 8.77 6.31
N ALA A 128 -11.47 7.70 6.32
CA ALA A 128 -12.61 7.50 7.22
C ALA A 128 -12.32 6.53 8.38
N GLY A 129 -11.15 5.90 8.40
CA GLY A 129 -10.79 4.90 9.40
C GLY A 129 -10.20 5.51 10.67
N SER A 130 -10.35 4.80 11.79
CA SER A 130 -9.78 5.19 13.09
C SER A 130 -8.28 4.88 13.22
N SER A 131 -7.77 3.92 12.44
CA SER A 131 -6.34 3.57 12.38
C SER A 131 -5.72 4.02 11.08
N ILE A 132 -4.56 4.68 11.14
CA ILE A 132 -3.82 5.12 9.95
C ILE A 132 -3.10 3.91 9.34
N PRO A 133 -3.29 3.59 8.05
CA PRO A 133 -2.62 2.45 7.42
C PRO A 133 -1.10 2.59 7.37
N THR A 134 -0.38 1.47 7.39
CA THR A 134 1.08 1.46 7.21
C THR A 134 1.49 2.17 5.93
N GLY A 135 2.54 2.99 6.01
CA GLY A 135 3.02 3.80 4.89
C GLY A 135 2.25 5.10 4.68
N TRP A 136 1.41 5.50 5.64
CA TRP A 136 0.69 6.76 5.68
C TRP A 136 0.86 7.42 7.05
N VAL A 137 0.74 8.74 7.08
CA VAL A 137 0.79 9.56 8.31
C VAL A 137 -0.36 10.57 8.32
N LEU A 138 -0.82 10.98 9.50
CA LEU A 138 -1.87 11.98 9.65
C LEU A 138 -1.36 13.37 9.25
N CYS A 139 -2.14 14.14 8.50
CA CYS A 139 -1.84 15.54 8.16
C CYS A 139 -2.18 16.48 9.33
N ASP A 140 -1.38 16.41 10.39
CA ASP A 140 -1.55 17.18 11.63
C ASP A 140 -0.43 18.20 11.90
N GLY A 141 0.51 18.36 10.95
CA GLY A 141 1.69 19.22 11.10
C GLY A 141 2.94 18.47 11.59
N SER A 142 2.82 17.20 11.95
CA SER A 142 3.93 16.35 12.37
C SER A 142 4.49 15.54 11.18
N ASN A 143 5.67 14.94 11.34
CA ASN A 143 6.28 14.03 10.36
C ASN A 143 6.41 14.61 8.94
N GLY A 144 6.62 15.93 8.82
CA GLY A 144 6.73 16.62 7.54
C GLY A 144 5.42 16.82 6.78
N THR A 145 4.28 16.56 7.42
CA THR A 145 2.95 16.79 6.83
C THR A 145 2.47 18.24 7.03
N PRO A 146 1.60 18.77 6.16
CA PRO A 146 0.82 19.96 6.48
C PRO A 146 -0.21 19.65 7.58
N ASP A 147 -0.55 20.63 8.41
CA ASP A 147 -1.71 20.53 9.31
C ASP A 147 -2.99 20.88 8.53
N LEU A 148 -3.83 19.89 8.25
CA LEU A 148 -5.08 20.07 7.48
C LEU A 148 -6.34 19.92 8.34
N ARG A 149 -6.21 19.83 9.66
CA ARG A 149 -7.37 19.71 10.57
C ARG A 149 -8.21 20.99 10.52
N GLY A 150 -9.51 20.83 10.29
CA GLY A 150 -10.46 21.96 10.23
C GLY A 150 -10.27 22.88 9.02
N ARG A 151 -9.55 22.44 7.97
CA ARG A 151 -9.25 23.24 6.78
C ARG A 151 -9.95 22.67 5.54
N PHE A 152 -10.42 23.57 4.69
CA PHE A 152 -10.87 23.26 3.34
C PHE A 152 -9.68 23.27 2.38
N ILE A 153 -9.66 22.35 1.40
CA ILE A 153 -8.57 22.27 0.42
C ILE A 153 -8.89 23.15 -0.79
N LEU A 154 -8.08 24.19 -0.98
CA LEU A 154 -8.16 25.09 -2.13
C LEU A 154 -7.12 24.71 -3.17
N GLY A 155 -7.54 24.51 -4.43
CA GLY A 155 -6.61 24.30 -5.55
C GLY A 155 -5.84 25.58 -5.88
N GLY A 156 -4.53 25.49 -6.01
CA GLY A 156 -3.64 26.62 -6.32
C GLY A 156 -2.45 26.19 -7.18
N SER A 157 -1.48 27.09 -7.34
CA SER A 157 -0.22 26.80 -8.03
C SER A 157 0.83 26.18 -7.10
N THR A 158 1.96 25.72 -7.63
CA THR A 158 3.09 25.26 -6.81
C THR A 158 3.65 26.35 -5.89
N ALA A 159 3.49 27.63 -6.25
CA ALA A 159 3.88 28.77 -5.43
C ALA A 159 2.92 29.04 -4.26
N ASP A 160 1.78 28.35 -4.21
CA ASP A 160 0.76 28.48 -3.15
C ASP A 160 0.79 27.35 -2.14
N ILE A 161 1.65 26.34 -2.35
CA ILE A 161 1.80 25.20 -1.43
C ILE A 161 2.09 25.72 -0.01
N GLY A 162 1.27 25.29 0.95
CA GLY A 162 1.39 25.65 2.36
C GLY A 162 0.75 26.99 2.77
N LYS A 163 0.27 27.80 1.82
CA LYS A 163 -0.51 29.00 2.16
C LYS A 163 -1.85 28.59 2.77
N THR A 164 -2.28 29.32 3.79
CA THR A 164 -3.56 29.09 4.49
C THR A 164 -4.36 30.39 4.53
N GLY A 165 -5.68 30.28 4.64
CA GLY A 165 -6.59 31.42 4.71
C GLY A 165 -8.03 30.97 5.00
N GLY A 166 -8.93 31.95 5.10
CA GLY A 166 -10.33 31.72 5.47
C GLY A 166 -10.55 31.65 6.99
N ALA A 167 -11.83 31.66 7.37
CA ALA A 167 -12.30 31.54 8.75
C ALA A 167 -13.65 30.80 8.78
N SER A 168 -13.97 30.15 9.90
CA SER A 168 -15.27 29.47 10.10
C SER A 168 -16.45 30.45 10.26
N THR A 169 -16.13 31.71 10.55
CA THR A 169 -17.06 32.82 10.66
C THR A 169 -16.57 33.99 9.83
N ALA A 170 -17.48 34.67 9.14
CA ALA A 170 -17.21 35.96 8.55
C ALA A 170 -17.77 37.05 9.47
N THR A 171 -16.94 38.05 9.77
CA THR A 171 -17.42 39.33 10.30
C THR A 171 -17.69 40.23 9.11
N THR A 172 -18.92 40.72 8.97
CA THR A 172 -19.14 41.84 8.06
C THR A 172 -18.47 43.06 8.69
N GLY A 173 -17.61 43.74 7.94
CA GLY A 173 -17.10 45.04 8.38
C GLY A 173 -18.29 45.98 8.64
N SER A 174 -18.07 46.97 9.51
CA SER A 174 -19.02 48.02 9.92
C SER A 174 -19.47 48.94 8.76
N ALA A 175 -19.88 48.37 7.62
CA ALA A 175 -20.22 49.05 6.39
C ALA A 175 -21.36 48.37 5.60
N GLY A 176 -22.07 47.40 6.19
CA GLY A 176 -23.37 46.98 5.67
C GLY A 176 -24.42 48.02 6.07
N GLN A 177 -24.88 48.86 5.14
CA GLN A 177 -25.95 49.81 5.43
C GLN A 177 -27.23 49.06 5.85
N HIS A 178 -27.65 49.26 7.09
CA HIS A 178 -29.02 48.99 7.52
C HIS A 178 -29.42 50.02 8.57
N SER A 179 -30.71 50.34 8.64
CA SER A 179 -31.26 51.30 9.62
C SER A 179 -31.85 50.56 10.80
N HIS A 180 -31.56 51.06 12.01
CA HIS A 180 -32.37 50.75 13.17
C HIS A 180 -33.64 51.60 13.12
N SER A 181 -34.79 51.02 13.49
CA SER A 181 -36.00 51.78 13.78
C SER A 181 -35.80 52.56 15.09
N GLY A 182 -35.04 53.65 15.02
CA GLY A 182 -34.88 54.56 16.14
C GLY A 182 -36.13 55.43 16.30
N GLY A 183 -36.79 55.34 17.44
CA GLY A 183 -37.71 56.39 17.87
C GLY A 183 -36.88 57.64 18.17
N THR A 184 -37.29 58.80 17.63
CA THR A 184 -36.69 60.07 18.03
C THR A 184 -37.05 60.36 19.49
N GLY A 185 -36.16 61.02 20.22
CA GLY A 185 -36.54 61.60 21.51
C GLY A 185 -37.66 62.65 21.33
N GLY A 186 -38.40 62.93 22.41
CA GLY A 186 -39.40 64.01 22.39
C GLY A 186 -38.74 65.37 22.12
N THR A 187 -39.30 66.14 21.19
CA THR A 187 -38.90 67.54 20.92
C THR A 187 -40.02 68.46 21.38
N ALA A 188 -39.72 69.35 22.32
CA ALA A 188 -40.59 70.48 22.65
C ALA A 188 -40.26 71.64 21.70
N LEU A 189 -41.26 72.12 20.96
CA LEU A 189 -41.08 73.25 20.05
C LEU A 189 -41.00 74.57 20.83
N THR A 190 -40.10 75.45 20.39
CA THR A 190 -40.04 76.85 20.85
C THR A 190 -40.99 77.72 20.04
N VAL A 191 -41.34 78.91 20.54
CA VAL A 191 -42.19 79.89 19.81
C VAL A 191 -41.61 80.18 18.42
N ASP A 192 -40.29 80.33 18.30
CA ASP A 192 -39.60 80.56 17.03
C ASP A 192 -39.80 79.45 15.99
N GLN A 193 -40.06 78.21 16.44
CA GLN A 193 -40.24 77.04 15.57
C GLN A 193 -41.71 76.79 15.19
N ILE A 194 -42.64 77.49 15.82
CA ILE A 194 -44.06 77.47 15.44
C ILE A 194 -44.26 78.44 14.27
N PRO A 195 -45.07 78.08 13.26
CA PRO A 195 -45.42 79.01 12.18
C PRO A 195 -46.01 80.32 12.71
N SER A 196 -45.59 81.44 12.10
CA SER A 196 -46.07 82.77 12.48
C SER A 196 -47.57 82.90 12.23
N HIS A 197 -48.35 83.26 13.25
CA HIS A 197 -49.78 83.50 13.14
C HIS A 197 -50.27 84.59 14.11
N SER A 198 -51.42 85.21 13.80
CA SER A 198 -52.10 86.20 14.64
C SER A 198 -53.58 85.83 14.86
N HIS A 199 -54.19 86.40 15.90
CA HIS A 199 -55.60 86.19 16.20
C HIS A 199 -56.39 87.49 16.05
N GLY A 200 -57.58 87.39 15.46
CA GLY A 200 -58.56 88.47 15.45
C GLY A 200 -59.57 88.28 16.58
N PHE A 201 -59.92 89.36 17.27
CA PHE A 201 -61.03 89.35 18.21
C PHE A 201 -61.82 90.66 18.15
N HIS A 202 -63.09 90.57 18.52
CA HIS A 202 -63.99 91.71 18.57
C HIS A 202 -64.11 92.19 20.02
N THR A 203 -63.80 93.46 20.26
CA THR A 203 -64.10 94.11 21.54
C THR A 203 -65.31 95.01 21.38
N GLY A 204 -66.37 94.78 22.17
CA GLY A 204 -67.47 95.73 22.27
C GLY A 204 -67.07 96.93 23.11
N THR A 205 -67.11 98.14 22.55
CA THR A 205 -66.98 99.38 23.34
C THR A 205 -68.31 99.65 24.05
N GLY A 206 -68.43 99.22 25.30
CA GLY A 206 -69.53 99.67 26.15
C GLY A 206 -69.42 101.16 26.41
N GLU A 207 -70.37 101.95 25.88
CA GLU A 207 -70.60 103.36 26.23
C GLU A 207 -70.89 103.47 27.73
N GLN A 208 -69.91 103.93 28.52
CA GLN A 208 -70.16 104.46 29.86
C GLN A 208 -70.37 105.97 29.73
N THR A 209 -71.62 106.38 29.94
CA THR A 209 -72.13 107.75 29.93
C THR A 209 -71.28 108.69 30.80
N LEU A 210 -70.55 109.63 30.19
CA LEU A 210 -70.02 110.81 30.88
C LEU A 210 -70.73 112.07 30.36
N GLN A 211 -71.57 112.59 31.25
CA GLN A 211 -72.42 113.75 31.13
C GLN A 211 -71.60 115.04 31.17
N SER A 212 -71.41 115.72 30.02
CA SER A 212 -71.68 117.16 29.85
C SER A 212 -71.09 117.71 28.54
N GLY A 213 -71.93 118.35 27.72
CA GLY A 213 -71.60 119.70 27.22
C GLY A 213 -71.01 119.90 25.83
N PHE A 214 -70.75 118.88 25.00
CA PHE A 214 -70.31 119.09 23.61
C PHE A 214 -71.09 118.18 22.65
N ALA A 215 -71.67 118.78 21.61
CA ALA A 215 -72.57 118.12 20.67
C ALA A 215 -71.88 116.99 19.90
N ALA A 216 -72.37 115.76 20.06
CA ALA A 216 -72.03 114.63 19.19
C ALA A 216 -72.87 114.70 17.91
N ASN A 217 -72.21 114.64 16.75
CA ASN A 217 -72.85 114.28 15.49
C ASN A 217 -73.00 112.75 15.46
N ALA A 218 -74.22 112.26 15.65
CA ALA A 218 -74.54 110.85 15.81
C ALA A 218 -74.60 110.12 14.46
N GLN A 219 -73.67 109.19 14.24
CA GLN A 219 -73.78 108.10 13.25
C GLN A 219 -73.38 106.79 13.95
N ASN A 220 -74.20 106.30 14.90
CA ASN A 220 -73.91 105.07 15.65
C ASN A 220 -74.88 103.93 15.27
N GLY A 221 -74.37 102.95 14.52
CA GLY A 221 -74.57 101.54 14.88
C GLY A 221 -73.40 101.10 15.78
N PRO A 222 -73.48 100.01 16.56
CA PRO A 222 -72.39 99.63 17.45
C PRO A 222 -71.13 99.34 16.62
N ALA A 223 -70.13 100.20 16.75
CA ALA A 223 -68.86 100.05 16.06
C ALA A 223 -68.06 98.93 16.74
N PHE A 224 -68.15 97.71 16.21
CA PHE A 224 -67.23 96.65 16.60
C PHE A 224 -65.86 96.96 16.00
N GLN A 225 -64.88 97.26 16.83
CA GLN A 225 -63.49 97.39 16.40
C GLN A 225 -62.93 95.98 16.19
N ASN A 226 -62.47 95.69 14.98
CA ASN A 226 -61.67 94.49 14.72
C ASN A 226 -60.24 94.78 15.19
N LEU A 227 -59.83 94.13 16.27
CA LEU A 227 -58.43 94.14 16.68
C LEU A 227 -57.80 92.81 16.30
N THR A 228 -56.59 92.90 15.75
CA THR A 228 -55.74 91.75 15.47
C THR A 228 -54.55 91.84 16.38
N THR A 229 -54.17 90.74 17.02
CA THR A 229 -52.91 90.67 17.77
C THR A 229 -51.72 90.82 16.82
N ASP A 230 -50.56 91.15 17.36
CA ASP A 230 -49.32 90.95 16.61
C ASP A 230 -49.14 89.46 16.26
N ALA A 231 -48.42 89.19 15.18
CA ALA A 231 -48.09 87.84 14.80
C ALA A 231 -47.01 87.28 15.75
N ALA A 232 -47.21 86.07 16.24
CA ALA A 232 -46.25 85.34 17.05
C ALA A 232 -45.82 84.05 16.34
N GLY A 233 -44.55 83.69 16.48
CA GLY A 233 -43.93 82.54 15.83
C GLY A 233 -43.01 82.93 14.66
N GLY A 234 -42.00 82.11 14.41
CA GLY A 234 -40.92 82.40 13.46
C GLY A 234 -40.73 81.36 12.34
N GLY A 235 -41.41 80.20 12.42
CA GLY A 235 -41.31 79.13 11.43
C GLY A 235 -39.92 78.53 11.23
N LYS A 236 -38.99 78.70 12.20
CA LYS A 236 -37.64 78.17 12.10
C LYS A 236 -37.64 76.63 12.10
N ALA A 237 -36.73 76.04 11.34
CA ALA A 237 -36.55 74.60 11.31
C ALA A 237 -36.17 74.03 12.70
N HIS A 238 -36.51 72.77 12.94
CA HIS A 238 -36.08 72.01 14.10
C HIS A 238 -35.59 70.62 13.68
N THR A 239 -34.81 69.97 14.55
CA THR A 239 -34.23 68.66 14.28
C THR A 239 -34.64 67.67 15.36
N HIS A 240 -34.62 66.38 14.99
CA HIS A 240 -34.70 65.27 15.92
C HIS A 240 -33.43 64.43 15.77
N THR A 241 -32.80 64.06 16.87
CA THR A 241 -31.61 63.20 16.87
C THR A 241 -32.01 61.76 17.19
N ILE A 242 -31.56 60.81 16.37
CA ILE A 242 -31.56 59.38 16.69
C ILE A 242 -30.11 59.03 17.09
N PRO A 243 -29.87 58.50 18.30
CA PRO A 243 -28.52 58.11 18.71
C PRO A 243 -27.95 57.01 17.81
N GLU A 244 -26.65 57.06 17.54
CA GLU A 244 -25.93 55.96 16.91
C GLU A 244 -25.83 54.78 17.90
N ASP A 245 -26.08 53.55 17.42
CA ASP A 245 -26.09 52.32 18.26
C ASP A 245 -24.67 51.80 18.60
N GLY A 246 -23.67 52.70 18.55
CA GLY A 246 -22.26 52.38 18.73
C GLY A 246 -21.69 51.42 17.67
N ALA A 247 -20.37 51.25 17.67
CA ALA A 247 -19.72 50.27 16.82
C ALA A 247 -20.00 48.85 17.35
N HIS A 248 -20.68 48.02 16.56
CA HIS A 248 -20.88 46.60 16.87
C HIS A 248 -20.60 45.73 15.63
N THR A 249 -20.48 44.42 15.84
CA THR A 249 -20.15 43.45 14.79
C THR A 249 -21.26 42.41 14.62
N HIS A 250 -21.50 42.01 13.38
CA HIS A 250 -22.29 40.82 13.09
C HIS A 250 -21.34 39.66 12.78
N THR A 251 -21.67 38.50 13.32
CA THR A 251 -20.97 37.25 13.00
C THR A 251 -21.90 36.37 12.19
N VAL A 252 -21.48 35.99 10.99
CA VAL A 252 -22.19 35.01 10.17
C VAL A 252 -21.36 33.73 10.14
N SER A 253 -21.99 32.60 10.47
CA SER A 253 -21.36 31.30 10.27
C SER A 253 -21.31 31.02 8.77
N VAL A 254 -20.11 30.73 8.25
CA VAL A 254 -19.90 30.42 6.84
C VAL A 254 -19.61 28.94 6.63
N LEU A 255 -19.84 28.09 7.65
CA LEU A 255 -19.63 26.65 7.59
C LEU A 255 -20.90 25.96 7.04
N PRO A 256 -20.87 25.37 5.85
CA PRO A 256 -21.97 24.52 5.39
C PRO A 256 -22.07 23.24 6.25
N PRO A 257 -23.21 22.52 6.23
CA PRO A 257 -23.28 21.17 6.78
C PRO A 257 -22.15 20.29 6.24
N TYR A 258 -21.45 19.58 7.13
CA TYR A 258 -20.23 18.83 6.77
C TYR A 258 -20.17 17.46 7.44
N TYR A 259 -19.41 16.55 6.81
CA TYR A 259 -19.01 15.26 7.36
C TYR A 259 -17.49 15.21 7.45
N THR A 260 -16.93 14.88 8.61
CA THR A 260 -15.48 14.95 8.83
C THR A 260 -14.80 13.65 8.43
N LEU A 261 -13.80 13.78 7.55
CA LEU A 261 -12.76 12.79 7.31
C LEU A 261 -11.42 13.38 7.74
N VAL A 262 -10.45 12.52 8.08
CA VAL A 262 -9.08 12.98 8.33
C VAL A 262 -8.29 12.97 7.02
N TYR A 263 -7.27 13.82 6.93
CA TYR A 263 -6.33 13.78 5.82
C TYR A 263 -5.11 12.94 6.21
N ILE A 264 -4.70 12.03 5.34
CA ILE A 264 -3.45 11.26 5.51
C ILE A 264 -2.54 11.45 4.30
N MET A 265 -1.23 11.47 4.54
CA MET A 265 -0.20 11.65 3.53
C MET A 265 0.62 10.37 3.36
N LYS A 266 0.87 9.97 2.11
CA LYS A 266 1.74 8.82 1.81
C LYS A 266 3.18 9.16 2.19
N THR A 267 3.81 8.31 3.01
CA THR A 267 5.25 8.36 3.31
C THR A 267 6.06 7.59 2.29
#